data_AF-A0A9Q3S136-F1
#
_entry.id   AF-A0A9Q3S136-F1
#
_cell.length_a   1.000
_cell.length_b   1.000
_cell.length_c   1.000
_cell.angle_alpha   90.00
_cell.angle_beta   90.00
_cell.angle_gamma   90.00
#
_symmetry.space_group_name_H-M   'P 1'
#
loop_
_entity.id
_entity.type
_entity.pdbx_description
1 polymer ?
#
loop_
_entity_poly.entity_id
_entity_poly.type
_entity_poly.pdbx_seq_one_letter_code
_entity_poly.pdbx_strand_id
1 'polypeptide(L)'
;MSATFDLILSYLLKVGAVAMVFNEVRGLVLAAPVLYGMYTSGGTGMAIWLGICALGGIALSVIVPLFAYKKLDKFVKSKAPVEQSA
;
A
#
# COMPACT_ATOMS: atom_id res chain seq x y z
N MET A 1 -25.52 -5.68 21.86
CA MET A 1 -24.64 -6.61 21.12
C MET A 1 -23.99 -5.97 19.88
N SER A 2 -24.63 -5.02 19.17
CA SER A 2 -23.98 -4.30 18.05
C SER A 2 -22.78 -3.45 18.45
N ALA A 3 -22.83 -2.72 19.57
CA ALA A 3 -21.76 -1.79 19.96
C ALA A 3 -20.40 -2.48 20.19
N THR A 4 -20.40 -3.68 20.76
CA THR A 4 -19.17 -4.47 20.94
C THR A 4 -18.63 -4.97 19.61
N PHE A 5 -19.52 -5.33 18.67
CA PHE A 5 -19.15 -5.78 17.34
C PHE A 5 -18.57 -4.63 16.50
N ASP A 6 -19.15 -3.43 16.57
CA ASP A 6 -18.65 -2.22 15.90
C ASP A 6 -17.28 -1.78 16.43
N LEU A 7 -17.05 -1.89 17.74
CA LEU A 7 -15.75 -1.62 18.35
C LEU A 7 -14.70 -2.61 17.86
N ILE A 8 -14.98 -3.91 17.91
CA ILE A 8 -14.06 -4.95 17.45
C ILE A 8 -13.75 -4.78 15.96
N LEU A 9 -14.76 -4.52 15.13
CA LEU A 9 -14.58 -4.30 13.70
C LEU A 9 -13.75 -3.03 13.41
N SER A 10 -14.01 -1.94 14.13
CA SER A 10 -13.22 -0.70 14.00
C SER A 10 -11.75 -0.89 14.35
N TYR A 11 -11.46 -1.62 15.43
CA TYR A 11 -10.09 -1.94 15.80
C TYR A 11 -9.43 -2.90 14.81
N LEU A 12 -10.15 -3.91 14.31
CA LEU A 12 -9.66 -4.85 13.31
C LEU A 12 -9.30 -4.14 12.00
N LEU A 13 -10.15 -3.21 11.54
CA LEU A 13 -9.90 -2.43 10.33
C LEU A 13 -8.71 -1.49 10.49
N LYS A 14 -8.55 -0.83 11.64
CA LYS A 14 -7.37 -0.01 11.94
C LYS A 14 -6.08 -0.83 11.98
N VAL A 15 -6.10 -1.98 12.67
CA VAL A 15 -4.94 -2.89 12.73
C VAL A 15 -4.63 -3.46 11.35
N GLY A 16 -5.64 -3.84 10.57
CA GLY A 16 -5.48 -4.30 9.19
C GLY A 16 -4.90 -3.23 8.26
N ALA A 17 -5.33 -1.97 8.41
CA ALA A 17 -4.76 -0.86 7.66
C ALA A 17 -3.28 -0.63 8.02
N VAL A 18 -2.93 -0.66 9.31
CA VAL A 18 -1.54 -0.55 9.76
C VAL A 18 -0.69 -1.73 9.26
N ALA A 19 -1.22 -2.96 9.35
CA ALA A 19 -0.55 -4.17 8.87
C ALA A 19 -0.31 -4.13 7.35
N MET A 20 -1.27 -3.61 6.58
CA MET A 20 -1.10 -3.40 5.14
C MET A 20 0.06 -2.43 4.85
N VAL A 21 0.13 -1.31 5.56
CA VAL A 21 1.24 -0.35 5.41
C VAL A 21 2.59 -0.99 5.76
N PHE A 22 2.67 -1.74 6.86
CA PHE A 22 3.90 -2.47 7.21
C PHE A 22 4.32 -3.50 6.15
N ASN A 23 3.34 -4.14 5.50
CA ASN A 23 3.60 -5.10 4.43
C ASN A 23 4.17 -4.41 3.17
N GLU A 24 3.71 -3.19 2.86
CA GLU A 24 4.30 -2.37 1.78
C GLU A 24 5.71 -1.86 2.14
N VAL A 25 5.95 -1.46 3.40
CA VAL A 25 7.28 -1.07 3.89
C VAL A 25 8.29 -2.22 3.76
N ARG A 26 7.86 -3.46 4.02
CA ARG A 26 8.69 -4.65 3.76
C ARG A 26 9.10 -4.75 2.29
N GLY A 27 8.19 -4.44 1.36
CA GLY A 27 8.48 -4.37 -0.08
C GLY A 27 9.54 -3.32 -0.42
N LEU A 28 9.48 -2.15 0.22
CA LEU A 28 10.50 -1.10 0.11
C LEU A 28 11.86 -1.53 0.67
N VAL A 29 11.90 -2.23 1.81
CA VAL A 29 13.15 -2.76 2.38
C VAL A 29 13.76 -3.83 1.47
N LEU A 30 12.93 -4.63 0.80
CA LEU A 30 13.39 -5.60 -0.20
C LEU A 30 13.97 -4.94 -1.47
N ALA A 31 13.77 -3.63 -1.67
CA ALA A 31 14.45 -2.87 -2.72
C ALA A 31 15.95 -2.65 -2.41
N ALA A 32 16.34 -2.63 -1.12
CA ALA A 32 17.72 -2.38 -0.70
C ALA A 32 18.74 -3.37 -1.29
N PRO A 33 18.53 -4.70 -1.26
CA PRO A 33 19.44 -5.65 -1.89
C PRO A 33 19.47 -5.52 -3.43
N VAL A 34 18.39 -5.07 -4.06
CA VAL A 34 18.37 -4.82 -5.52
C VAL A 34 19.26 -3.62 -5.87
N LEU A 35 19.15 -2.52 -5.11
CA LEU A 35 20.02 -1.36 -5.23
C LEU A 35 21.49 -1.71 -4.95
N TYR A 36 21.75 -2.56 -3.96
CA TYR A 36 23.09 -3.04 -3.66
C TYR A 36 23.65 -3.92 -4.79
N GLY A 37 22.84 -4.84 -5.33
CA GLY A 37 23.21 -5.66 -6.48
C GLY A 37 23.55 -4.82 -7.72
N MET A 38 22.79 -3.76 -7.98
CA MET A 38 23.12 -2.76 -9.00
C MET A 38 24.46 -2.05 -8.75
N TYR A 39 24.70 -1.61 -7.51
CA TYR A 39 25.95 -0.95 -7.15
C TYR A 39 27.15 -1.86 -7.39
N THR A 40 27.04 -3.15 -7.02
CA THR A 40 28.12 -4.13 -7.22
C THR A 40 28.34 -4.55 -8.67
N SER A 41 27.36 -4.35 -9.56
CA SER A 41 27.45 -4.76 -10.97
C SER A 41 28.16 -3.74 -11.88
N GLY A 42 28.84 -2.75 -11.30
CA GLY A 42 29.82 -1.91 -12.00
C GLY A 42 29.24 -0.89 -12.97
N GLY A 43 27.95 -0.55 -12.84
CA GLY A 43 27.34 0.55 -13.62
C GLY A 43 27.09 0.23 -15.09
N THR A 44 26.92 -1.04 -15.46
CA THR A 44 26.48 -1.38 -16.82
C THR A 44 25.08 -0.78 -17.08
N GLY A 45 24.83 -0.23 -18.28
CA GLY A 45 23.53 0.36 -18.62
C GLY A 45 22.34 -0.60 -18.41
N MET A 46 22.59 -1.91 -18.52
CA MET A 46 21.64 -2.98 -18.20
C MET A 46 21.24 -3.00 -16.72
N ALA A 47 22.19 -2.79 -15.81
CA ALA A 47 21.93 -2.76 -14.36
C ALA A 47 21.11 -1.53 -13.96
N ILE A 48 21.39 -0.36 -14.57
CA ILE A 48 20.59 0.86 -14.35
C ILE A 48 19.16 0.68 -14.86
N TRP A 49 19.00 0.07 -16.04
CA TRP A 49 17.68 -0.21 -16.61
C TRP A 49 16.87 -1.19 -15.76
N LEU A 50 17.48 -2.31 -15.35
CA LEU A 50 16.86 -3.28 -14.45
C LEU A 50 16.52 -2.66 -13.08
N GLY A 51 17.37 -1.78 -12.59
CA GLY A 51 17.13 -0.97 -11.41
C GLY A 51 15.87 -0.14 -11.47
N ILE A 52 15.73 0.63 -12.55
CA ILE A 52 14.57 1.48 -12.78
C ILE A 52 13.29 0.64 -12.91
N CYS A 53 13.33 -0.47 -13.64
CA CYS A 53 12.20 -1.38 -13.75
C CYS A 53 11.82 -2.02 -12.40
N ALA A 54 12.80 -2.43 -11.60
CA ALA A 54 12.57 -3.02 -10.28
C ALA A 54 12.03 -1.99 -9.26
N LEU A 55 12.65 -0.82 -9.17
CA LEU A 55 12.19 0.28 -8.33
C LEU A 55 10.80 0.76 -8.76
N GLY A 56 10.53 0.81 -10.07
CA GLY A 56 9.21 1.11 -10.62
C GLY A 56 8.17 0.07 -10.25
N GLY A 57 8.50 -1.23 -10.28
CA GLY A 57 7.62 -2.30 -9.85
C GLY A 57 7.28 -2.23 -8.35
N ILE A 58 8.26 -1.91 -7.51
CA ILE A 58 8.06 -1.72 -6.07
C ILE A 58 7.21 -0.47 -5.81
N ALA A 59 7.51 0.64 -6.47
CA ALA A 59 6.72 1.87 -6.37
C ALA A 59 5.26 1.66 -6.81
N LEU A 60 5.04 0.90 -7.89
CA LEU A 60 3.70 0.52 -8.34
C LEU A 60 2.98 -0.38 -7.31
N SER A 61 3.69 -1.29 -6.64
CA SER A 61 3.09 -2.13 -5.60
C SER A 61 2.53 -1.32 -4.44
N VAL A 62 3.10 -0.15 -4.12
CA VAL A 62 2.62 0.75 -3.06
C VAL A 62 1.55 1.73 -3.59
N ILE A 63 1.71 2.24 -4.82
CA ILE A 63 0.80 3.22 -5.44
C ILE A 63 -0.55 2.60 -5.80
N VAL A 64 -0.56 1.36 -6.30
CA VAL A 64 -1.79 0.70 -6.76
C VAL A 64 -2.79 0.48 -5.61
N PRO A 65 -2.40 -0.04 -4.43
CA PRO A 65 -3.26 -0.15 -3.26
C PRO A 65 -3.79 1.20 -2.78
N LEU A 66 -2.95 2.25 -2.76
CA LEU A 66 -3.38 3.61 -2.42
C LEU A 66 -4.46 4.13 -3.38
N PHE A 67 -4.29 3.89 -4.68
CA PHE A 67 -5.25 4.30 -5.69
C PHE A 67 -6.55 3.48 -5.61
N ALA A 68 -6.44 2.17 -5.37
CA ALA A 68 -7.56 1.28 -5.14
C ALA A 68 -8.36 1.71 -3.90
N TYR A 69 -7.67 2.02 -2.80
CA TYR A 69 -8.29 2.55 -1.58
C TYR A 69 -9.02 3.87 -1.84
N LYS A 70 -8.39 4.85 -2.52
CA LYS A 70 -9.06 6.12 -2.87
C LYS A 70 -10.29 5.92 -3.74
N LYS A 71 -10.27 4.95 -4.66
CA LYS A 71 -11.42 4.63 -5.52
C LYS A 71 -12.53 3.96 -4.71
N LEU A 72 -12.18 3.06 -3.80
CA LEU A 72 -13.12 2.39 -2.90
C LEU A 72 -13.78 3.39 -1.93
N ASP A 73 -12.98 4.26 -1.29
CA ASP A 73 -13.45 5.32 -0.40
C ASP A 73 -14.45 6.25 -1.10
N LYS A 74 -14.14 6.66 -2.34
CA LYS A 74 -15.04 7.49 -3.16
C LYS A 74 -16.35 6.74 -3.52
N PHE A 75 -16.28 5.44 -3.77
CA PHE A 75 -17.46 4.60 -4.01
C PHE A 75 -18.33 4.41 -2.76
N VAL A 76 -17.70 4.17 -1.61
CA VAL A 76 -18.39 4.02 -0.32
C VAL A 76 -19.06 5.34 0.06
N LYS A 77 -18.36 6.46 -0.07
CA LYS A 77 -18.89 7.80 0.21
C LYS A 77 -20.01 8.21 -0.76
N SER A 78 -19.96 7.73 -2.00
CA SER A 78 -21.03 7.88 -3.00
C SER A 78 -22.28 7.04 -2.73
N LYS A 79 -22.14 5.95 -1.96
CA LYS A 79 -23.25 5.05 -1.59
C LYS A 79 -23.69 5.21 -0.13
N ALA A 80 -23.04 6.06 0.66
CA ALA A 80 -23.49 6.39 1.99
C ALA A 80 -24.87 7.09 1.89
N PRO A 81 -25.95 6.50 2.43
CA PRO A 81 -27.22 7.19 2.50
C PRO A 81 -27.06 8.43 3.39
N VAL A 82 -27.52 9.56 2.87
CA VAL A 82 -27.78 10.76 3.66
C VAL A 82 -29.01 10.47 4.50
N GLU A 83 -28.83 10.01 5.74
CA GLU A 83 -29.88 10.00 6.77
C GLU A 83 -29.19 9.77 8.14
N GLN A 84 -29.32 10.57 9.19
CA GLN A 84 -30.32 11.59 9.54
C GLN A 84 -29.70 12.47 10.63
N SER A 85 -29.60 13.78 10.40
CA SER A 85 -29.53 14.76 11.49
C SER A 85 -30.98 15.09 11.83
N ALA A 86 -31.43 14.62 12.99
CA ALA A 86 -32.59 15.12 13.70
C ALA A 86 -32.12 15.53 15.10
#